data_AF-A0A847E719-F1
#
_entry.id   AF-A0A847E719-F1
#
_cell.length_a   1.000
_cell.length_b   1.000
_cell.length_c   1.000
_cell.angle_alpha   90.00
_cell.angle_beta   90.00
_cell.angle_gamma   90.00
#
_symmetry.space_group_name_H-M   'P 1'
#
loop_
_entity.id
_entity.type
_entity.pdbx_description
1 polymer ?
#
loop_
_entity_poly.entity_id
_entity_poly.type
_entity_poly.pdbx_seq_one_letter_code
_entity_poly.pdbx_strand_id
1 'polypeptide(L)'
;MIIEEIRNIKSETSDLKKFGLLIGAILFLGSLYLLWKQQHNYAVAGFILGVVFAALAFVGPVVLKPLQRAWMAMAVVMGFVMSRIIVAVIFYGMVTPIGLAGRLAGKKFLDLKMDKAAASYWIGRDQAKTEKSAYERQF
;
A
#
# COMPACT_ATOMS: atom_id res chain seq x y z
N MET A 1 10.60 -12.91 2.51
CA MET A 1 9.94 -11.59 2.62
C MET A 1 8.53 -11.67 3.20
N ILE A 2 7.46 -11.97 2.44
CA ILE A 2 6.07 -11.97 2.97
C ILE A 2 5.86 -12.99 4.11
N ILE A 3 6.40 -14.20 3.95
CA ILE A 3 6.27 -15.29 4.93
C ILE A 3 6.98 -14.93 6.24
N GLU A 4 8.05 -14.13 6.19
CA GLU A 4 8.75 -13.64 7.38
C GLU A 4 7.96 -12.54 8.08
N GLU A 5 7.32 -11.63 7.34
CA GLU A 5 6.39 -10.65 7.91
C GLU A 5 5.22 -11.33 8.63
N ILE A 6 4.61 -12.34 8.01
CA ILE A 6 3.51 -13.12 8.63
C ILE A 6 4.01 -13.89 9.87
N ARG A 7 5.23 -14.41 9.83
CA ARG A 7 5.84 -15.11 10.98
C ARG A 7 6.16 -14.14 12.12
N ASN A 8 6.52 -12.91 11.80
CA ASN A 8 6.92 -11.87 12.74
C ASN A 8 5.77 -10.94 13.16
N ILE A 9 4.52 -11.32 12.89
CA ILE A 9 3.35 -10.60 13.42
C ILE A 9 3.42 -10.67 14.94
N LYS A 10 3.77 -9.53 15.56
CA LYS A 10 3.71 -9.35 17.00
C LYS A 10 2.24 -9.39 17.42
N SER A 11 1.89 -10.38 18.23
CA SER A 11 0.55 -10.52 18.82
C SER A 11 0.66 -10.26 20.32
N GLU A 12 1.07 -9.03 20.65
CA GLU A 12 1.11 -8.54 22.02
C GLU A 12 -0.32 -8.40 22.57
N THR A 13 -0.47 -8.49 23.89
CA THR A 13 -1.78 -8.38 24.54
C THR A 13 -2.48 -7.03 24.30
N SER A 14 -1.69 -5.96 24.10
CA SER A 14 -2.20 -4.63 23.74
C SER A 14 -2.77 -4.57 22.32
N ASP A 15 -2.16 -5.26 21.36
CA ASP A 15 -2.63 -5.30 19.97
C ASP A 15 -3.88 -6.17 19.83
N LEU A 16 -3.98 -7.25 20.61
CA LEU A 16 -5.19 -8.06 20.72
C LEU A 16 -6.37 -7.26 21.28
N LYS A 17 -6.12 -6.44 22.32
CA LYS A 17 -7.12 -5.53 22.89
C LYS A 17 -7.61 -4.52 21.87
N LYS A 18 -6.69 -3.86 21.16
CA LYS A 18 -7.02 -2.90 20.09
C LYS A 18 -7.83 -3.56 18.98
N PHE A 19 -7.45 -4.76 18.54
CA PHE A 19 -8.15 -5.50 17.50
C PHE A 19 -9.60 -5.82 17.92
N GLY A 20 -9.78 -6.37 19.13
CA GLY A 20 -11.12 -6.68 19.64
C GLY A 20 -11.99 -5.43 19.81
N LEU A 21 -11.41 -4.32 20.27
CA LEU A 21 -12.12 -3.05 20.42
C LEU A 21 -12.48 -2.41 19.07
N LEU A 22 -11.59 -2.49 18.07
CA LEU A 22 -11.87 -2.03 16.71
C LEU A 22 -12.99 -2.84 16.05
N ILE A 23 -12.94 -4.17 16.12
CA ILE A 23 -14.01 -5.02 15.58
C ILE A 23 -15.32 -4.77 16.33
N GLY A 24 -15.29 -4.68 17.66
CA GLY A 24 -16.45 -4.33 18.47
C GLY A 24 -17.07 -2.99 18.05
N ALA A 25 -16.24 -1.97 17.84
CA ALA A 25 -16.70 -0.64 17.40
C ALA A 25 -17.32 -0.68 15.98
N ILE A 26 -16.70 -1.40 15.04
CA ILE A 26 -17.23 -1.55 13.67
C ILE A 26 -18.59 -2.25 13.70
N LEU A 27 -18.72 -3.34 14.46
CA LEU A 27 -19.98 -4.07 14.61
C LEU A 27 -21.05 -3.22 15.31
N PHE A 28 -20.67 -2.43 16.30
CA PHE A 28 -21.58 -1.52 16.99
C PHE A 28 -22.12 -0.42 16.05
N LEU A 29 -21.23 0.23 15.28
CA LEU A 29 -21.63 1.23 14.28
C LEU A 29 -22.49 0.62 13.16
N GLY A 30 -22.12 -0.57 12.67
CA GLY A 30 -22.91 -1.31 11.69
C GLY A 30 -24.29 -1.70 12.22
N SER A 31 -24.37 -2.13 13.48
CA SER A 31 -25.64 -2.40 14.17
C SER A 31 -26.51 -1.14 14.24
N LEU A 32 -25.94 0.02 14.61
CA LEU A 32 -26.68 1.27 14.68
C LEU A 32 -27.24 1.68 13.30
N TYR A 33 -26.45 1.48 12.24
CA TYR A 33 -26.90 1.70 10.86
C TYR A 33 -28.04 0.74 10.46
N LEU A 34 -27.94 -0.54 10.83
CA LEU A 34 -28.97 -1.54 10.56
C LEU A 34 -30.28 -1.28 11.33
N LEU A 35 -30.19 -0.75 12.56
CA LEU A 35 -31.36 -0.26 13.30
C LEU A 35 -32.07 0.85 12.53
N TRP A 36 -31.33 1.77 11.92
CA TRP A 36 -31.91 2.86 11.15
C TRP A 36 -32.63 2.36 9.88
N LYS A 37 -32.16 1.24 9.30
CA LYS A 37 -32.79 0.52 8.19
C LYS A 37 -33.98 -0.37 8.61
N GLN A 38 -34.40 -0.33 9.88
CA GLN A 38 -35.44 -1.20 10.48
C GLN A 38 -35.20 -2.71 10.37
N GLN A 39 -33.94 -3.11 10.19
CA GLN A 39 -33.53 -4.52 10.14
C GLN A 39 -33.19 -5.02 11.56
N HIS A 40 -34.19 -5.01 12.44
CA HIS A 40 -34.00 -5.21 13.89
C HIS A 40 -33.27 -6.50 14.26
N ASN A 41 -33.57 -7.62 13.58
CA ASN A 41 -32.92 -8.90 13.88
C ASN A 41 -31.41 -8.87 13.63
N TYR A 42 -30.99 -8.34 12.48
CA TYR A 42 -29.57 -8.24 12.13
C TYR A 42 -28.84 -7.20 12.99
N ALA A 43 -29.54 -6.15 13.38
CA ALA A 43 -28.97 -5.14 14.24
C ALA A 43 -28.71 -5.66 15.66
N VAL A 44 -29.67 -6.35 16.28
CA VAL A 44 -29.48 -6.98 17.60
C VAL A 44 -28.36 -8.01 17.56
N ALA A 45 -28.29 -8.84 16.51
CA ALA A 45 -27.19 -9.79 16.33
C ALA A 45 -25.83 -9.08 16.24
N GLY A 46 -25.73 -8.00 15.45
CA GLY A 46 -24.52 -7.18 15.33
C GLY A 46 -24.10 -6.54 16.65
N PHE A 47 -25.05 -6.03 17.43
CA PHE A 47 -24.79 -5.46 18.75
C PHE A 47 -24.25 -6.51 19.73
N ILE A 48 -24.89 -7.68 19.82
CA ILE A 48 -24.45 -8.78 20.69
C ILE A 48 -23.03 -9.22 20.31
N LEU A 49 -22.77 -9.43 19.02
CA LEU A 49 -21.45 -9.78 18.52
C LEU A 49 -20.41 -8.69 18.88
N GLY A 50 -20.75 -7.41 18.71
CA GLY A 50 -19.87 -6.30 19.08
C GLY A 50 -19.51 -6.29 20.57
N VAL A 51 -20.50 -6.50 21.44
CA VAL A 51 -20.30 -6.59 22.90
C VAL A 51 -19.45 -7.81 23.27
N VAL A 52 -19.68 -8.96 22.65
CA VAL A 52 -18.88 -10.18 22.88
C VAL A 52 -17.41 -9.95 22.48
N PHE A 53 -17.16 -9.35 21.32
CA PHE A 53 -15.80 -9.03 20.87
C PHE A 53 -15.10 -8.01 21.80
N ALA A 54 -15.82 -6.99 22.25
CA ALA A 54 -15.31 -6.03 23.22
C ALA A 54 -15.02 -6.69 24.57
N ALA A 55 -15.91 -7.54 25.09
CA ALA A 55 -15.73 -8.26 26.34
C ALA A 55 -14.54 -9.22 26.28
N LEU A 56 -14.39 -9.98 25.18
CA LEU A 56 -13.25 -10.87 24.94
C LEU A 56 -11.93 -10.10 24.86
N ALA A 57 -11.94 -8.85 24.39
CA ALA A 57 -10.75 -8.00 24.40
C ALA A 57 -10.23 -7.75 25.83
N PHE A 58 -11.12 -7.61 26.83
CA PHE A 58 -10.74 -7.35 28.22
C PHE A 58 -10.50 -8.63 29.03
N VAL A 59 -11.36 -9.63 28.90
CA VAL A 59 -11.36 -10.83 29.77
C VAL A 59 -10.35 -11.88 29.28
N GLY A 60 -10.15 -12.01 27.96
CA GLY A 60 -9.36 -13.10 27.40
C GLY A 60 -8.84 -12.79 26.00
N PRO A 61 -7.92 -11.81 25.84
CA PRO A 61 -7.38 -11.44 24.53
C PRO A 61 -6.67 -12.60 23.81
N VAL A 62 -6.23 -13.62 24.56
CA VAL A 62 -5.57 -14.82 24.03
C VAL A 62 -6.47 -15.59 23.05
N VAL A 63 -7.79 -15.58 23.25
CA VAL A 63 -8.75 -16.25 22.35
C VAL A 63 -8.84 -15.54 21.00
N LEU A 64 -8.62 -14.22 20.96
CA LEU A 64 -8.59 -13.45 19.71
C LEU A 64 -7.30 -13.62 18.92
N LYS A 65 -6.26 -14.24 19.49
CA LYS A 65 -4.94 -14.39 18.87
C LYS A 65 -4.93 -15.10 17.52
N PRO A 66 -5.53 -16.30 17.35
CA PRO A 66 -5.56 -16.96 16.05
C PRO A 66 -6.33 -16.13 15.00
N LEU A 67 -7.42 -15.48 15.41
CA LEU A 67 -8.23 -14.65 14.53
C LEU A 67 -7.48 -13.39 14.09
N GLN A 68 -6.85 -12.68 15.02
CA GLN A 68 -6.02 -11.51 14.73
C GLN A 68 -4.88 -11.90 13.78
N ARG A 69 -4.21 -13.03 14.02
CA ARG A 69 -3.09 -13.48 13.19
C ARG A 69 -3.54 -13.80 11.76
N ALA A 70 -4.67 -14.48 11.59
CA ALA A 70 -5.24 -14.76 10.27
C ALA A 70 -5.63 -13.46 9.55
N TRP A 71 -6.28 -12.53 10.26
CA TRP A 71 -6.64 -11.23 9.72
C TRP A 71 -5.42 -10.41 9.28
N MET A 72 -4.40 -10.35 10.13
CA MET A 72 -3.15 -9.64 9.84
C MET A 72 -2.39 -10.29 8.68
N ALA A 73 -2.40 -11.62 8.58
CA ALA A 73 -1.81 -12.32 7.43
C ALA A 73 -2.50 -11.92 6.11
N MET A 74 -3.83 -11.82 6.11
CA MET A 74 -4.55 -11.29 4.94
C MET A 74 -4.17 -9.84 4.64
N ALA A 75 -4.04 -9.00 5.68
CA ALA A 75 -3.62 -7.61 5.50
C ALA A 75 -2.23 -7.48 4.87
N VAL A 76 -1.28 -8.36 5.25
CA VAL A 76 0.06 -8.40 4.64
C VAL A 76 -0.03 -8.77 3.15
N VAL A 77 -0.79 -9.81 2.80
CA VAL A 77 -0.99 -10.20 1.39
C VAL A 77 -1.64 -9.06 0.60
N MET A 78 -2.63 -8.39 1.19
CA MET A 78 -3.29 -7.25 0.56
C MET A 78 -2.31 -6.08 0.34
N GLY A 79 -1.47 -5.78 1.33
CA GLY A 79 -0.43 -4.76 1.22
C GLY A 79 0.59 -5.10 0.14
N PHE A 80 0.96 -6.37 0.01
CA PHE A 80 1.79 -6.86 -1.09
C PHE A 80 1.13 -6.58 -2.44
N VAL A 81 -0.13 -6.96 -2.63
CA VAL A 81 -0.83 -6.75 -3.91
C VAL A 81 -0.97 -5.25 -4.22
N MET A 82 -1.38 -4.45 -3.23
CA MET A 82 -1.63 -3.02 -3.39
C MET A 82 -0.38 -2.26 -3.81
N SER A 83 0.80 -2.56 -3.26
CA SER A 83 2.02 -1.86 -3.67
C SER A 83 2.36 -2.07 -5.15
N ARG A 84 2.08 -3.26 -5.71
CA ARG A 84 2.26 -3.53 -7.15
C ARG A 84 1.21 -2.80 -7.97
N ILE A 85 -0.04 -2.81 -7.52
CA ILE A 85 -1.12 -2.08 -8.20
C ILE A 85 -0.80 -0.59 -8.27
N ILE A 86 -0.36 0.03 -7.18
CA ILE A 86 -0.01 1.46 -7.16
C ILE A 86 1.08 1.77 -8.18
N VAL A 87 2.17 0.99 -8.19
CA VAL A 87 3.26 1.18 -9.16
C VAL A 87 2.77 0.98 -10.59
N ALA A 88 1.96 -0.06 -10.84
CA ALA A 88 1.39 -0.32 -12.16
C ALA A 88 0.48 0.82 -12.63
N VAL A 89 -0.40 1.32 -11.76
CA VAL A 89 -1.30 2.43 -12.07
C VAL A 89 -0.51 3.71 -12.35
N ILE A 90 0.52 4.03 -11.56
CA ILE A 90 1.37 5.20 -11.84
C ILE A 90 2.09 5.03 -13.18
N PHE A 91 2.66 3.84 -13.42
CA PHE A 91 3.42 3.59 -14.65
C PHE A 91 2.53 3.64 -15.89
N TYR A 92 1.38 2.96 -15.89
CA TYR A 92 0.49 2.92 -17.05
C TYR A 92 -0.44 4.13 -17.16
N GLY A 93 -0.79 4.76 -16.03
CA GLY A 93 -1.68 5.92 -15.99
C GLY A 93 -0.98 7.25 -16.16
N MET A 94 0.30 7.37 -15.80
CA MET A 94 1.06 8.62 -15.94
C MET A 94 2.31 8.46 -16.82
N VAL A 95 3.23 7.56 -16.46
CA VAL A 95 4.53 7.48 -17.14
C VAL A 95 4.39 7.07 -18.61
N THR A 96 3.60 6.04 -18.88
CA THR A 96 3.36 5.50 -20.22
C THR A 96 2.70 6.52 -21.15
N PRO A 97 1.59 7.20 -20.78
CA PRO A 97 0.98 8.20 -21.65
C PRO A 97 1.89 9.42 -21.87
N ILE A 98 2.68 9.84 -20.88
CA ILE A 98 3.67 10.91 -21.07
C ILE A 98 4.72 10.49 -22.11
N GLY A 99 5.26 9.28 -21.99
CA GLY A 99 6.22 8.75 -22.95
C GLY A 99 5.63 8.58 -24.35
N LEU A 100 4.39 8.09 -24.44
CA LEU A 100 3.67 7.94 -25.71
C LEU A 100 3.39 9.30 -26.36
N ALA A 101 2.91 10.27 -25.59
CA ALA A 101 2.68 11.64 -26.06
C ALA A 101 3.97 12.28 -26.55
N GLY A 102 5.09 12.12 -25.81
CA GLY A 102 6.39 12.59 -26.26
C GLY A 102 6.86 11.93 -27.56
N ARG A 103 6.62 10.62 -27.71
CA ARG A 103 6.94 9.87 -28.93
C ARG A 103 6.10 10.33 -30.13
N LEU A 104 4.80 10.58 -29.93
CA LEU A 104 3.91 11.11 -30.96
C LEU A 104 4.26 12.55 -31.33
N ALA A 105 4.68 13.37 -30.37
CA ALA A 105 5.18 14.72 -30.60
C ALA A 105 6.60 14.76 -31.23
N GLY A 106 7.19 13.61 -31.57
CA GLY A 106 8.52 13.52 -32.17
C GLY A 106 9.68 13.81 -31.22
N LYS A 107 9.43 13.97 -29.92
CA LYS A 107 10.50 14.15 -28.93
C LYS A 107 11.22 12.84 -28.68
N LYS A 108 12.50 12.80 -29.02
CA LYS A 108 13.44 11.75 -28.57
C LYS A 108 14.09 12.18 -27.26
N PHE A 109 13.67 11.58 -26.15
CA PHE A 109 14.31 11.81 -24.85
C PHE A 109 15.65 11.06 -24.72
N LEU A 110 15.82 9.96 -25.45
CA LEU A 110 17.09 9.25 -25.62
C LEU A 110 17.32 8.94 -27.10
N ASP A 111 18.57 9.03 -27.53
CA ASP A 111 18.99 8.54 -28.84
C ASP A 111 19.16 7.02 -28.83
N LEU A 112 18.02 6.34 -28.92
CA LEU A 112 17.92 4.88 -28.94
C LEU A 112 18.23 4.27 -30.32
N LYS A 113 18.44 5.10 -31.35
CA LYS A 113 18.79 4.62 -32.70
C LYS A 113 20.28 4.34 -32.75
N MET A 114 20.65 3.07 -32.95
CA MET A 114 22.03 2.70 -33.26
C MET A 114 22.37 3.10 -34.70
N ASP A 115 23.31 4.02 -34.84
CA ASP A 115 23.97 4.33 -36.10
C ASP A 115 25.18 3.39 -36.32
N LYS A 116 25.09 2.52 -37.32
CA LYS A 116 26.17 1.57 -37.66
C LYS A 116 27.35 2.24 -38.37
N ALA A 117 27.18 3.46 -38.86
CA ALA A 117 28.24 4.23 -39.49
C ALA A 117 28.97 5.16 -38.50
N ALA A 118 28.45 5.32 -37.27
CA ALA A 118 29.08 6.13 -36.25
C ALA A 118 30.38 5.49 -35.75
N ALA A 119 31.48 6.24 -35.84
CA ALA A 119 32.80 5.82 -35.33
C ALA A 119 32.82 5.70 -33.79
N SER A 120 31.96 6.45 -33.08
CA SER A 120 31.78 6.38 -31.63
C SER A 120 30.44 7.00 -31.23
N TYR A 121 29.79 6.41 -30.22
CA TYR A 121 28.60 6.99 -29.56
C TYR A 121 28.95 7.91 -28.39
N TRP A 122 30.25 8.13 -28.15
CA TRP A 122 30.69 8.98 -27.05
C TRP A 122 30.30 10.43 -27.31
N ILE A 123 29.41 10.96 -26.48
CA ILE A 123 29.04 12.38 -26.52
C ILE A 123 30.17 13.16 -25.85
N GLY A 124 31.02 13.79 -26.67
CA GLY A 124 32.07 14.69 -26.19
C GLY A 124 31.44 15.83 -25.40
N ARG A 125 31.80 15.94 -24.12
CA ARG A 125 31.45 17.13 -23.31
C ARG A 125 32.46 18.21 -23.63
N ASP A 126 31.95 19.38 -24.00
CA ASP A 126 32.78 20.57 -24.13
C ASP A 126 33.42 20.87 -22.78
N GLN A 127 34.74 21.06 -22.74
CA GLN A 127 35.44 21.42 -21.52
C GLN A 127 35.18 22.89 -21.22
N ALA A 128 33.96 23.23 -20.83
CA ALA A 128 33.67 24.51 -20.22
C ALA A 128 34.60 24.64 -18.99
N LYS A 129 35.26 25.80 -18.85
CA LYS A 129 36.18 26.09 -17.74
C LYS A 129 35.56 25.62 -16.43
N THR A 130 36.27 24.74 -15.75
CA THR A 130 35.89 24.13 -14.49
C THR A 130 35.87 25.19 -13.38
N GLU A 131 34.86 26.04 -13.35
CA GLU A 131 34.65 26.99 -12.27
C GLU A 131 34.09 26.25 -11.05
N LYS A 132 34.55 26.62 -9.85
CA LYS A 132 34.09 25.99 -8.60
C LYS A 132 32.56 26.02 -8.44
N SER A 133 31.91 27.06 -8.94
CA SER A 133 30.44 27.23 -8.92
C SER A 133 29.70 26.19 -9.77
N ALA A 134 30.33 25.62 -10.80
CA ALA A 134 29.73 24.58 -11.63
C ALA A 134 29.55 23.25 -10.85
N TYR A 135 30.35 23.02 -9.80
CA TYR A 135 30.17 21.87 -8.91
C TYR A 135 28.91 21.97 -8.05
N GLU A 136 28.37 23.17 -7.84
CA GLU A 136 27.13 23.37 -7.07
C GLU A 136 25.87 23.02 -7.89
N ARG A 137 25.99 22.87 -9.22
CA ARG A 137 24.88 22.56 -10.14
C ARG A 137 25.21 21.41 -11.09
N GLN A 138 25.59 20.26 -10.52
CA GLN A 138 26.00 19.07 -11.28
C GLN A 138 24.84 18.26 -11.90
N PHE A 139 23.60 18.47 -11.47
CA PHE A 139 22.44 17.65 -11.85
C PHE A 139 21.38 18.45 -12.60
#